data_AF-C4RCI0-F1
#
_entry.id   AF-C4RCI0-F1
#
_cell.length_a   1.000
_cell.length_b   1.000
_cell.length_c   1.000
_cell.angle_alpha   90.00
_cell.angle_beta   90.00
_cell.angle_gamma   90.00
#
_symmetry.space_group_name_H-M   'P 1'
#
loop_
_entity.id
_entity.type
_entity.pdbx_description
1 polymer ?
#
loop_
_entity_poly.entity_id
_entity_poly.type
_entity_poly.pdbx_seq_one_letter_code
_entity_poly.pdbx_strand_id
1 'polypeptide(L)'
;MLRRRLDLPDRALVEALVRPPLRLVAGRVTASADDALPELVARAVARIRAECGERPFRAPEAHRLAELGLGPREIGAAVRAGALLRLADTVVLLPGAVDAAARVLAGLPQPFTLSAARVALDTTRRVAVPLLELLDRRGVTRRLPDDARSVVSPPPG
;
A
#
# COMPACT_ATOMS: atom_id res chain seq x y z
N MET A 1 -29.37 -22.74 7.35
CA MET A 1 -30.18 -21.71 6.67
C MET A 1 -30.45 -20.56 7.64
N LEU A 2 -29.84 -19.39 7.47
CA LEU A 2 -30.44 -18.10 7.84
C LEU A 2 -29.68 -16.96 7.13
N ARG A 3 -30.22 -16.53 5.99
CA ARG A 3 -29.78 -15.38 5.19
C ARG A 3 -30.62 -14.16 5.60
N ARG A 4 -30.00 -12.97 5.56
CA ARG A 4 -30.60 -11.61 5.55
C ARG A 4 -31.25 -11.11 6.84
N ARG A 5 -30.71 -10.01 7.39
CA ARG A 5 -31.47 -8.85 7.92
C ARG A 5 -30.58 -7.70 8.40
N LEU A 6 -29.75 -7.12 7.52
CA LEU A 6 -29.27 -5.75 7.71
C LEU A 6 -29.24 -5.06 6.35
N ASP A 7 -30.35 -4.38 6.08
CA ASP A 7 -30.56 -3.51 4.94
C ASP A 7 -30.09 -2.11 5.38
N LEU A 8 -28.81 -1.81 5.17
CA LEU A 8 -28.25 -0.48 5.44
C LEU A 8 -27.54 0.04 4.18
N PRO A 9 -28.14 1.01 3.47
CA PRO A 9 -27.46 1.77 2.44
C PRO A 9 -26.66 2.89 3.12
N ASP A 10 -25.41 3.00 2.70
CA ASP A 10 -24.74 4.19 2.17
C ASP A 10 -23.26 4.10 2.55
N ARG A 11 -22.40 4.05 1.54
CA ARG A 11 -20.94 3.86 1.69
C ARG A 11 -20.32 4.98 2.55
N ALA A 12 -21.00 6.13 2.62
CA ALA A 12 -20.68 7.28 3.46
C ALA A 12 -20.81 7.02 4.98
N LEU A 13 -21.72 6.13 5.41
CA LEU A 13 -21.93 5.87 6.85
C LEU A 13 -20.82 4.98 7.45
N VAL A 14 -20.20 4.13 6.62
CA VAL A 14 -19.10 3.26 7.05
C VAL A 14 -17.83 4.08 7.30
N GLU A 15 -17.56 5.11 6.50
CA GLU A 15 -16.40 6.00 6.70
C GLU A 15 -16.50 6.80 8.01
N ALA A 16 -17.71 7.20 8.42
CA ALA A 16 -17.96 7.92 9.67
C ALA A 16 -17.84 7.06 10.95
N LEU A 17 -17.91 5.72 10.82
CA LEU A 17 -17.85 4.76 11.93
C LEU A 17 -16.47 4.11 12.10
N VAL A 18 -15.55 4.30 11.16
CA VAL A 18 -14.16 3.82 11.27
C VAL A 18 -13.39 4.76 12.21
N ARG A 19 -13.48 4.48 13.51
CA ARG A 19 -12.60 5.06 14.53
C ARG A 19 -11.50 4.05 14.89
N PRO A 20 -10.29 4.49 15.22
CA PRO A 20 -9.24 3.60 15.70
C PRO A 20 -9.76 2.65 16.81
N PRO A 21 -9.35 1.37 16.81
CA PRO A 21 -8.32 0.76 15.96
C PRO A 21 -8.85 0.23 14.62
N LEU A 22 -10.11 0.51 14.28
CA LEU A 22 -10.72 0.01 13.05
C LEU A 22 -10.13 0.76 11.84
N ARG A 23 -9.76 0.01 10.79
CA ARG A 23 -9.31 0.57 9.50
C ARG A 23 -10.11 -0.01 8.36
N LEU A 24 -10.38 0.79 7.33
CA LEU A 24 -11.02 0.34 6.10
C LEU A 24 -9.95 -0.17 5.12
N VAL A 25 -9.90 -1.49 4.91
CA VAL A 25 -9.01 -2.13 3.92
C VAL A 25 -9.85 -2.78 2.85
N ALA A 26 -9.78 -2.26 1.63
CA ALA A 26 -10.52 -2.78 0.46
C ALA A 26 -12.03 -2.99 0.71
N GLY A 27 -12.67 -2.07 1.47
CA GLY A 27 -14.09 -2.13 1.80
C GLY A 27 -14.46 -3.02 2.99
N ARG A 28 -13.48 -3.52 3.76
CA ARG A 28 -13.71 -4.21 5.04
C ARG A 28 -13.14 -3.44 6.21
N VAL A 29 -13.88 -3.43 7.31
CA VAL A 29 -13.45 -2.84 8.58
C VAL A 29 -12.70 -3.91 9.38
N THR A 30 -11.41 -3.71 9.67
CA THR A 30 -10.62 -4.63 10.51
C THR A 30 -10.15 -3.91 11.77
N ALA A 31 -10.30 -4.55 12.93
CA ALA A 31 -9.56 -4.18 14.13
C ALA A 31 -8.12 -4.64 13.93
N SER A 32 -7.16 -3.71 13.94
CA SER A 32 -5.70 -3.89 13.79
C SER A 32 -5.22 -5.08 12.94
N ALA A 33 -4.56 -4.80 11.81
CA ALA A 33 -4.05 -5.84 10.89
C ALA A 33 -3.18 -6.93 11.57
N ASP A 34 -2.59 -6.62 12.73
CA ASP A 34 -1.72 -7.51 13.49
C ASP A 34 -2.50 -8.60 14.27
N ASP A 35 -3.73 -8.34 14.73
CA ASP A 35 -4.50 -9.27 15.57
C ASP A 35 -5.06 -10.49 14.82
N ALA A 36 -5.09 -10.43 13.48
CA ALA A 36 -5.62 -11.49 12.61
C ALA A 36 -4.53 -12.36 11.97
N LEU A 37 -3.25 -12.09 12.25
CA LEU A 37 -2.13 -12.78 11.60
C LEU A 37 -1.58 -13.91 12.47
N PRO A 38 -1.13 -15.03 11.86
CA PRO A 38 -0.30 -15.99 12.57
C PRO A 38 0.93 -15.27 13.16
N GLU A 39 1.26 -15.58 14.40
CA GLU A 39 2.34 -14.95 15.18
C GLU A 39 3.66 -14.82 14.41
N LEU A 40 4.05 -15.86 13.64
CA LEU A 40 5.26 -15.83 12.82
C LEU A 40 5.20 -14.75 11.72
N VAL A 41 4.05 -14.59 11.07
CA VAL A 41 3.83 -13.58 10.03
C VAL A 41 3.79 -12.19 10.63
N ALA A 42 3.14 -12.02 11.79
CA ALA A 42 3.10 -10.76 12.51
C ALA A 42 4.53 -10.29 12.88
N ARG A 43 5.37 -11.18 13.43
CA ARG A 43 6.77 -10.88 13.73
C ARG A 43 7.59 -10.49 12.50
N ALA A 44 7.41 -11.21 11.39
CA ALA A 44 8.09 -10.89 10.15
C ALA A 44 7.67 -9.52 9.58
N VAL A 45 6.39 -9.18 9.62
CA VAL A 45 5.89 -7.86 9.23
C VAL A 45 6.42 -6.76 10.14
N ALA A 46 6.46 -6.99 11.46
CA ALA A 46 7.03 -6.06 12.42
C ALA A 46 8.52 -5.79 12.13
N ARG A 47 9.27 -6.84 11.74
CA ARG A 47 10.67 -6.69 11.34
C ARG A 47 10.83 -5.85 10.07
N ILE A 48 10.02 -6.11 9.04
CA ILE A 48 10.00 -5.30 7.81
C ILE A 48 9.66 -3.85 8.15
N ARG A 49 8.69 -3.61 9.05
CA ARG A 49 8.31 -2.26 9.48
C ARG A 49 9.49 -1.51 10.11
N ALA A 50 10.25 -2.18 10.96
CA ALA A 50 11.45 -1.62 11.58
C ALA A 50 12.56 -1.35 10.56
N GLU A 51 12.78 -2.25 9.60
CA GLU A 51 13.81 -2.10 8.56
C GLU A 51 13.47 -1.00 7.53
N CYS A 52 12.20 -0.88 7.14
CA CYS A 52 11.74 0.08 6.14
C CYS A 52 11.32 1.44 6.73
N GLY A 53 11.46 1.66 8.04
CA GLY A 53 10.89 2.80 8.76
C GLY A 53 11.18 4.15 8.10
N GLU A 54 12.45 4.47 7.86
CA GLU A 54 12.86 5.73 7.22
C GLU A 54 12.84 5.68 5.69
N ARG A 55 12.70 4.48 5.11
CA ARG A 55 12.77 4.25 3.66
C ARG A 55 11.59 3.39 3.20
N PRO A 56 10.35 3.91 3.27
CA PRO A 56 9.13 3.13 3.07
C PRO A 56 8.98 2.56 1.65
N PHE A 57 9.72 3.09 0.68
CA PHE A 57 9.70 2.67 -0.72
C PHE A 57 10.84 1.70 -1.08
N ARG A 58 11.72 1.36 -0.14
CA ARG A 58 12.71 0.30 -0.31
C ARG A 58 12.08 -1.04 0.02
N ALA A 59 11.42 -1.62 -0.99
CA ALA A 59 10.82 -2.94 -0.88
C ALA A 59 11.89 -4.00 -0.55
N PRO A 60 11.67 -4.86 0.47
CA PRO A 60 12.54 -5.99 0.74
C PRO A 60 12.72 -6.88 -0.49
N GLU A 61 13.87 -7.51 -0.59
CA GLU A 61 14.13 -8.50 -1.62
C GLU A 61 13.50 -9.86 -1.29
N ALA A 62 13.30 -10.70 -2.31
CA ALA A 62 12.67 -12.00 -2.14
C ALA A 62 13.47 -12.92 -1.19
N HIS A 63 14.80 -12.88 -1.24
CA HIS A 63 15.65 -13.66 -0.32
C HIS A 63 15.43 -13.22 1.13
N ARG A 64 15.32 -11.91 1.37
CA ARG A 64 15.09 -11.36 2.71
C ARG A 64 13.71 -11.73 3.26
N LEU A 65 12.69 -11.70 2.41
CA LEU A 65 11.35 -12.18 2.78
C LEU A 65 11.40 -13.67 3.16
N ALA A 66 12.12 -14.50 2.41
CA ALA A 66 12.28 -15.91 2.70
C ALA A 66 13.01 -16.16 4.03
N GLU A 67 14.08 -15.40 4.33
CA GLU A 67 14.77 -15.44 5.63
C GLU A 67 13.86 -15.11 6.81
N LEU A 68 12.90 -14.20 6.61
CA LEU A 68 11.88 -13.86 7.61
C LEU A 68 10.73 -14.88 7.66
N GLY A 69 10.79 -15.96 6.88
CA GLY A 69 9.74 -16.98 6.81
C GLY A 69 8.50 -16.54 6.03
N LEU A 70 8.59 -15.48 5.22
CA LEU A 70 7.49 -14.97 4.40
C LEU A 70 7.53 -15.60 3.00
N GLY A 71 6.88 -16.75 2.87
CA GLY A 71 6.58 -17.36 1.59
C GLY A 71 5.37 -16.75 0.88
N PRO A 72 4.99 -17.25 -0.31
CA PRO A 72 3.86 -16.72 -1.07
C PRO A 72 2.52 -16.76 -0.31
N ARG A 73 2.32 -17.79 0.52
CA ARG A 73 1.10 -17.97 1.34
C ARG A 73 1.03 -16.94 2.45
N GLU A 74 2.13 -16.74 3.16
CA GLU A 74 2.27 -15.81 4.29
C GLU A 74 2.16 -14.37 3.81
N ILE A 75 2.81 -14.02 2.69
CA ILE A 75 2.63 -12.71 2.04
C ILE A 75 1.15 -12.53 1.65
N GLY A 76 0.51 -13.55 1.10
CA GLY A 76 -0.92 -13.49 0.77
C GLY A 76 -1.79 -13.24 1.99
N ALA A 77 -1.49 -13.86 3.13
CA ALA A 77 -2.19 -13.63 4.39
C ALA A 77 -1.99 -12.20 4.91
N ALA A 78 -0.74 -11.73 4.93
CA ALA A 78 -0.39 -10.36 5.32
C ALA A 78 -1.08 -9.31 4.44
N VAL A 79 -1.15 -9.54 3.12
CA VAL A 79 -1.86 -8.65 2.19
C VAL A 79 -3.37 -8.65 2.43
N ARG A 80 -3.98 -9.82 2.67
CA ARG A 80 -5.42 -9.92 2.99
C ARG A 80 -5.76 -9.25 4.32
N ALA A 81 -4.85 -9.31 5.30
CA ALA A 81 -4.99 -8.63 6.58
C ALA A 81 -4.74 -7.11 6.49
N GLY A 82 -4.21 -6.62 5.36
CA GLY A 82 -3.83 -5.20 5.20
C GLY A 82 -2.51 -4.83 5.88
N ALA A 83 -1.74 -5.82 6.33
CA ALA A 83 -0.44 -5.64 6.98
C ALA A 83 0.71 -5.42 5.98
N LEU A 84 0.51 -5.83 4.73
CA LEU A 84 1.40 -5.55 3.59
C LEU A 84 0.60 -5.12 2.37
N LEU A 85 1.22 -4.35 1.49
CA LEU A 85 0.72 -4.01 0.16
C LEU A 85 1.55 -4.75 -0.89
N ARG A 86 0.91 -5.52 -1.76
CA ARG A 86 1.56 -6.10 -2.95
C ARG A 86 1.39 -5.16 -4.15
N LEU A 87 2.50 -4.72 -4.72
CA LEU A 87 2.51 -3.89 -5.95
C LEU A 87 2.54 -4.74 -7.22
N ALA A 88 3.38 -5.77 -7.23
CA ALA A 88 3.57 -6.76 -8.29
C ALA A 88 4.04 -8.08 -7.66
N ASP A 89 4.16 -9.16 -8.43
CA ASP A 89 4.35 -10.54 -7.94
C ASP A 89 5.32 -10.69 -6.76
N THR A 90 6.49 -10.03 -6.82
CA THR A 90 7.54 -10.09 -5.79
C THR A 90 7.81 -8.76 -5.09
N VAL A 91 7.00 -7.73 -5.34
CA VAL A 91 7.20 -6.39 -4.76
C VAL A 91 6.15 -6.16 -3.68
N VAL A 92 6.60 -6.14 -2.42
CA VAL A 92 5.76 -5.80 -1.27
C VAL A 92 6.25 -4.52 -0.60
N LEU A 93 5.32 -3.70 -0.15
CA LEU A 93 5.54 -2.49 0.63
C LEU A 93 4.69 -2.51 1.90
N LEU A 94 4.98 -1.60 2.82
CA LEU A 94 4.15 -1.38 3.99
C LEU A 94 2.81 -0.72 3.61
N PRO A 95 1.75 -0.93 4.41
CA PRO A 95 0.50 -0.20 4.25
C PRO A 95 0.74 1.30 4.40
N GLY A 96 0.00 2.11 3.63
CA GLY A 96 0.18 3.56 3.57
C GLY A 96 1.27 4.03 2.59
N ALA A 97 2.03 3.13 1.97
CA ALA A 97 3.04 3.50 0.98
C ALA A 97 2.45 4.24 -0.23
N VAL A 98 1.21 3.95 -0.63
CA VAL A 98 0.54 4.66 -1.74
C VAL A 98 0.30 6.12 -1.38
N ASP A 99 -0.25 6.39 -0.19
CA ASP A 99 -0.57 7.76 0.24
C ASP A 99 0.71 8.55 0.55
N ALA A 100 1.74 7.88 1.09
CA ALA A 100 3.06 8.47 1.25
C ALA A 100 3.70 8.83 -0.10
N ALA A 101 3.62 7.93 -1.10
CA ALA A 101 4.15 8.19 -2.43
C ALA A 101 3.44 9.35 -3.11
N ALA A 102 2.11 9.41 -3.01
CA ALA A 102 1.32 10.51 -3.54
C ALA A 102 1.77 11.87 -2.97
N ARG A 103 1.99 11.94 -1.66
CA ARG A 103 2.49 13.16 -0.99
C ARG A 103 3.87 13.59 -1.50
N VAL A 104 4.81 12.64 -1.61
CA VAL A 104 6.16 12.94 -2.13
C VAL A 104 6.09 13.41 -3.59
N LEU A 105 5.33 12.72 -4.43
CA LEU A 105 5.22 13.04 -5.85
C LEU A 105 4.50 14.36 -6.12
N ALA A 106 3.55 14.75 -5.25
CA ALA A 106 2.90 16.06 -5.34
C ALA A 106 3.85 17.23 -5.08
N GLY A 107 4.95 16.99 -4.36
CA GLY A 107 6.01 17.99 -4.12
C GLY A 107 6.99 18.15 -5.28
N LEU A 108 6.92 17.32 -6.32
CA LEU A 108 7.77 17.44 -7.50
C LEU A 108 7.25 18.50 -8.48
N PRO A 109 8.14 19.14 -9.27
CA PRO A 109 7.72 19.88 -10.45
C PRO A 109 6.87 18.98 -11.37
N GLN A 110 5.71 19.50 -11.80
CA GLN A 110 4.76 18.77 -12.65
C GLN A 110 4.86 19.26 -14.10
N PRO A 111 4.79 18.36 -15.10
CA PRO A 111 4.80 16.91 -14.95
C PRO A 111 6.20 16.39 -14.57
N PHE A 112 6.25 15.25 -13.87
CA PHE A 112 7.50 14.60 -13.49
C PHE A 112 7.77 13.35 -14.34
N THR A 113 9.06 13.04 -14.51
CA THR A 113 9.51 11.82 -15.20
C THR A 113 9.62 10.64 -14.23
N LEU A 114 9.68 9.42 -14.76
CA LEU A 114 9.98 8.22 -13.97
C LEU A 114 11.32 8.34 -13.20
N SER A 115 12.33 8.97 -13.81
CA SER A 115 13.63 9.18 -13.15
C SER A 115 13.51 10.13 -11.96
N ALA A 116 12.78 11.24 -12.09
CA ALA A 116 12.53 12.17 -11.00
C ALA A 116 11.76 11.51 -9.85
N ALA A 117 10.70 10.76 -10.16
CA ALA A 117 9.93 9.99 -9.17
C ALA A 117 10.82 8.99 -8.42
N ARG A 118 11.68 8.26 -9.13
CA ARG A 118 12.59 7.26 -8.52
C ARG A 118 13.57 7.90 -7.54
N VAL A 119 14.11 9.07 -7.88
CA VAL A 119 15.02 9.83 -7.01
C VAL A 119 14.29 10.35 -5.78
N ALA A 120 13.12 10.97 -5.97
CA ALA A 120 12.33 11.54 -4.87
C ALA A 120 11.85 10.47 -3.87
N LEU A 121 11.51 9.28 -4.37
CA LEU A 121 11.05 8.16 -3.54
C LEU A 121 12.22 7.30 -2.99
N ASP A 122 13.49 7.65 -3.21
CA ASP A 122 14.68 6.83 -2.87
C ASP A 122 14.48 5.33 -3.15
N THR A 123 14.03 5.01 -4.37
CA THR A 123 13.68 3.64 -4.74
C THR A 123 14.29 3.22 -6.08
N THR A 124 13.95 2.01 -6.53
CA THR A 124 14.44 1.44 -7.79
C THR A 124 13.33 1.40 -8.83
N ARG A 125 13.68 1.19 -10.11
CA ARG A 125 12.69 1.04 -11.18
C ARG A 125 11.72 -0.13 -10.93
N ARG A 126 12.22 -1.22 -10.34
CA ARG A 126 11.43 -2.41 -9.94
C ARG A 126 10.24 -2.06 -9.03
N VAL A 127 10.39 -1.03 -8.21
CA VAL A 127 9.34 -0.56 -7.28
C VAL A 127 8.59 0.65 -7.85
N ALA A 128 9.30 1.63 -8.41
CA ALA A 128 8.72 2.87 -8.91
C ALA A 128 7.70 2.63 -10.02
N VAL A 129 7.99 1.73 -10.98
CA VAL A 129 7.07 1.45 -12.10
C VAL A 129 5.73 0.89 -11.60
N PRO A 130 5.68 -0.25 -10.87
CA PRO A 130 4.39 -0.79 -10.44
C PRO A 130 3.68 0.11 -9.40
N LEU A 131 4.43 0.92 -8.64
CA LEU A 131 3.85 1.93 -7.76
C LEU A 131 3.14 3.03 -8.53
N LEU A 132 3.79 3.60 -9.57
CA LEU A 132 3.19 4.63 -10.42
C LEU A 132 2.01 4.08 -11.22
N GLU A 133 2.09 2.85 -11.73
CA GLU A 133 0.95 2.19 -12.39
C GLU A 133 -0.24 1.99 -11.43
N LEU A 134 0.03 1.66 -10.16
CA LEU A 134 -1.01 1.57 -9.15
C LEU A 134 -1.64 2.95 -8.86
N LEU A 135 -0.84 4.01 -8.79
CA LEU A 135 -1.31 5.38 -8.62
C LEU A 135 -2.14 5.85 -9.81
N ASP A 136 -1.72 5.50 -11.03
CA ASP A 136 -2.45 5.78 -12.28
C ASP A 136 -3.83 5.07 -12.25
N ARG A 137 -3.86 3.77 -11.90
CA ARG A 137 -5.11 3.00 -11.76
C ARG A 137 -6.03 3.52 -10.67
N ARG A 138 -5.48 4.13 -9.61
CA ARG A 138 -6.25 4.73 -8.51
C ARG A 138 -6.68 6.18 -8.81
N GLY A 139 -6.32 6.73 -9.97
CA GLY A 139 -6.63 8.12 -10.32
C GLY A 139 -5.91 9.15 -9.44
N VAL A 140 -4.79 8.77 -8.84
CA VAL A 140 -3.93 9.69 -8.05
C VAL A 140 -2.96 10.41 -8.98
N THR A 141 -2.40 9.68 -9.94
CA THR A 141 -1.57 10.23 -11.02
C THR A 141 -2.21 9.98 -12.38
N ARG A 142 -1.76 10.73 -13.39
CA ARG A 142 -2.11 10.51 -14.80
C ARG A 142 -0.85 10.53 -15.64
N ARG A 143 -0.69 9.51 -16.49
CA ARG A 143 0.36 9.46 -17.53
C ARG A 143 -0.03 10.33 -18.72
N LEU A 144 0.94 11.12 -19.18
CA LEU A 144 0.85 11.99 -20.35
C LEU A 144 1.44 11.31 -21.59
N PRO A 145 1.23 11.85 -22.81
CA PRO A 145 1.71 11.24 -24.06
C PRO A 145 3.23 11.05 -24.16
N ASP A 146 4.01 11.80 -23.40
CA ASP A 146 5.48 11.79 -23.36
C ASP A 146 6.06 10.89 -22.24
N ASP A 147 5.23 10.02 -21.65
CA ASP A 147 5.55 9.18 -20.48
C ASP A 147 5.79 9.93 -19.16
N ALA A 148 5.71 11.26 -19.16
CA ALA A 148 5.66 12.04 -17.94
C ALA A 148 4.32 11.82 -17.21
N ARG A 149 4.29 12.17 -15.93
CA ARG A 149 3.11 12.03 -15.08
C ARG A 149 2.81 13.31 -14.33
N SER A 150 1.52 13.52 -14.07
CA SER A 150 1.06 14.56 -13.16
C SER A 150 0.24 13.96 -12.03
N VAL A 151 0.36 14.51 -10.83
CA VAL A 151 -0.60 14.25 -9.75
C VAL A 151 -1.92 14.94 -10.10
N VAL A 152 -3.04 14.19 -10.05
CA VAL A 152 -4.38 14.69 -10.44
C VAL A 152 -5.38 14.71 -9.28
N SER A 153 -5.12 13.97 -8.21
CA SER A 153 -5.88 14.03 -6.96
C SER A 153 -4.91 14.28 -5.81
N PRO A 154 -5.03 15.38 -5.04
CA PRO A 154 -4.21 15.55 -3.85
C PRO A 154 -4.55 14.42 -2.85
N PRO A 155 -3.55 13.83 -2.18
CA PRO A 155 -3.82 12.82 -1.16
C PRO A 155 -4.65 13.44 -0.01
N PRO A 156 -5.55 12.68 0.63
CA PRO A 156 -6.21 13.15 1.84
C PRO A 156 -5.14 13.49 2.89
N GLY A 157 -5.28 14.66 3.51
CA GLY A 157 -4.38 15.20 4.54
C GLY A 157 -4.39 14.39 5.83
#